data_AF-A0A962JMQ0-F1
#
_entry.id   AF-A0A962JMQ0-F1
#
_cell.length_a   1.000
_cell.length_b   1.000
_cell.length_c   1.000
_cell.angle_alpha   90.00
_cell.angle_beta   90.00
_cell.angle_gamma   90.00
#
_symmetry.space_group_name_H-M   'P 1'
#
loop_
_entity.id
_entity.type
_entity.pdbx_description
1 polymer ?
#
loop_
_entity_poly.entity_id
_entity_poly.type
_entity_poly.pdbx_seq_one_letter_code
_entity_poly.pdbx_strand_id
1 'polypeptide(L)' 'MAMLTVRNLPDDVHRALRVQAAQHGRSTEAYVREILALAVKPEKRVRLGDALADLSRQVGLTNE' A
#
# COMPACT_ATOMS: atom_id res chain seq x y z
N MET A 1 -8.61 9.35 9.76
CA MET A 1 -7.50 9.50 8.79
C MET A 1 -6.20 9.32 9.56
N ALA A 2 -5.33 8.42 9.10
CA ALA A 2 -3.99 8.31 9.67
C ALA A 2 -3.10 9.42 9.10
N MET A 3 -2.32 10.09 9.95
CA MET A 3 -1.35 11.10 9.55
C MET A 3 0.05 10.51 9.68
N LEU A 4 0.87 10.63 8.64
CA LEU A 4 2.26 10.19 8.62
C LEU A 4 3.15 11.40 8.30
N THR A 5 4.14 11.65 9.17
CA THR A 5 5.13 12.72 8.96
C THR A 5 6.49 12.10 8.73
N VAL A 6 7.09 12.36 7.57
CA VAL A 6 8.48 11.96 7.26
C VAL A 6 9.38 13.14 7.60
N ARG A 7 10.31 12.96 8.54
CA ARG A 7 11.27 14.01 8.94
C ARG A 7 12.60 13.79 8.23
N ASN A 8 13.35 14.87 8.03
CA ASN A 8 14.67 14.85 7.40
C ASN A 8 14.69 14.18 6.00
N LEU A 9 13.64 14.42 5.21
CA LEU A 9 13.62 13.94 3.82
C LEU A 9 14.64 14.76 3.01
N PRO A 10 15.62 14.12 2.35
CA PRO A 10 16.56 14.84 1.51
C PRO A 10 15.86 15.66 0.43
N ASP A 11 16.35 16.87 0.15
CA ASP A 11 15.71 17.81 -0.78
C ASP A 11 15.64 17.27 -2.22
N ASP A 12 16.64 16.49 -2.63
CA ASP A 12 16.69 15.80 -3.91
C ASP A 12 15.54 14.79 -4.05
N VAL A 13 15.27 14.03 -2.99
CA VAL A 13 14.15 13.06 -2.95
C VAL A 13 12.80 13.78 -2.97
N HIS A 14 12.66 14.87 -2.20
CA HIS A 14 11.43 15.67 -2.22
C HIS A 14 11.15 16.27 -3.61
N ARG A 15 12.20 16.78 -4.29
CA ARG A 15 12.10 17.31 -5.65
C ARG A 15 11.72 16.21 -6.65
N ALA A 16 12.37 15.04 -6.56
CA ALA A 16 12.06 13.91 -7.42
C ALA A 16 10.60 13.47 -7.25
N LEU A 17 10.12 13.32 -6.01
CA LEU A 17 8.73 12.99 -5.70
C LEU A 17 7.73 14.00 -6.29
N ARG A 18 8.02 15.29 -6.20
CA ARG A 18 7.18 16.34 -6.78
C ARG A 18 7.12 16.26 -8.30
N VAL A 19 8.25 16.05 -8.97
CA VAL A 19 8.31 15.90 -10.43
C VAL A 19 7.54 14.66 -10.88
N GLN A 20 7.75 13.53 -10.21
CA GLN A 20 7.01 12.29 -10.50
C GLN A 20 5.50 12.48 -10.29
N ALA A 21 5.07 13.08 -9.17
CA ALA A 21 3.67 13.35 -8.93
C ALA A 21 3.03 14.21 -10.03
N ALA A 22 3.73 15.26 -10.49
CA ALA A 22 3.29 16.10 -11.60
C ALA A 22 3.17 15.33 -12.93
N GLN A 23 4.11 14.42 -13.22
CA GLN A 23 4.04 13.56 -14.40
C GLN A 23 2.83 12.62 -14.38
N HIS A 24 2.45 12.15 -13.19
CA HIS A 24 1.27 11.31 -12.99
C HIS A 24 -0.04 12.12 -12.83
N GLY A 25 0.01 13.46 -12.93
CA GLY A 25 -1.16 14.32 -12.77
C GLY A 25 -1.78 14.28 -11.36
N ARG A 26 -0.97 13.96 -10.34
CA ARG A 26 -1.40 13.79 -8.94
C ARG A 26 -0.71 14.80 -8.02
N SER A 27 -1.32 15.05 -6.86
CA SER A 27 -0.61 15.76 -5.80
C SER A 27 0.52 14.90 -5.25
N THR A 28 1.57 15.53 -4.73
CA THR A 28 2.70 14.82 -4.10
C THR A 28 2.23 13.87 -3.00
N GLU A 29 1.25 14.29 -2.19
CA GLU A 29 0.69 13.44 -1.13
C GLU A 29 -0.04 12.21 -1.70
N ALA A 30 -0.85 12.39 -2.74
CA ALA A 30 -1.56 11.27 -3.37
C ALA A 30 -0.58 10.27 -4.00
N TYR A 31 0.48 10.77 -4.63
CA TYR A 31 1.53 9.95 -5.22
C TYR A 31 2.34 9.18 -4.16
N VAL A 32 2.74 9.84 -3.06
CA VAL A 32 3.43 9.19 -1.94
C VAL A 32 2.56 8.11 -1.31
N ARG A 33 1.26 8.37 -1.14
CA ARG A 33 0.32 7.38 -0.60
C ARG A 33 0.22 6.14 -1.49
N GLU A 34 0.20 6.32 -2.81
CA GLU A 34 0.20 5.22 -3.77
C GLU A 34 1.49 4.40 -3.71
N ILE A 35 2.66 5.03 -3.71
CA ILE A 35 3.95 4.34 -3.57
C ILE A 35 3.97 3.51 -2.29
N LEU A 36 3.55 4.10 -1.16
CA LEU A 36 3.49 3.39 0.12
C LEU A 36 2.52 2.21 0.05
N ALA A 37 1.35 2.38 -0.56
CA ALA A 37 0.38 1.30 -0.72
C ALA A 37 0.95 0.14 -1.55
N LEU A 38 1.61 0.44 -2.67
CA LEU A 38 2.26 -0.56 -3.53
C LEU A 38 3.41 -1.27 -2.81
N ALA A 39 4.21 -0.54 -2.04
CA ALA A 39 5.33 -1.10 -1.28
C ALA A 39 4.86 -2.06 -0.17
N VAL A 40 3.76 -1.75 0.52
CA VAL A 40 3.26 -2.55 1.66
C VAL A 40 2.23 -3.61 1.28
N LYS A 41 1.59 -3.46 0.11
CA LYS A 41 0.62 -4.42 -0.46
C LYS A 41 1.05 -4.80 -1.88
N PRO A 42 2.15 -5.56 -2.04
CA PRO A 42 2.50 -6.08 -3.36
C PRO A 42 1.36 -6.97 -3.87
N GLU A 43 1.01 -6.87 -5.16
CA GLU A 43 -0.11 -7.60 -5.78
C GLU A 43 -0.03 -9.12 -5.59
N LYS A 44 1.18 -9.64 -5.39
CA LYS A 44 1.45 -11.08 -5.11
C LYS A 44 1.30 -11.46 -3.64
N ARG A 45 0.88 -10.55 -2.76
CA ARG A 45 0.68 -10.88 -1.34
C ARG A 45 -0.56 -11.76 -1.21
N VAL A 46 -0.32 -13.06 -1.08
CA VAL A 46 -1.37 -14.01 -0.68
C VAL A 46 -1.88 -13.57 0.68
N ARG A 47 -3.16 -13.16 0.74
CA ARG A 47 -3.87 -12.95 2.01
C ARG A 47 -4.15 -14.32 2.59
N LEU A 48 -3.13 -14.96 3.18
CA LEU A 48 -3.19 -16.35 3.63
C LEU A 48 -4.40 -16.59 4.56
N GLY A 49 -4.71 -15.65 5.44
CA GLY A 49 -5.90 -15.71 6.29
C GLY A 49 -7.22 -15.73 5.50
N ASP A 50 -7.35 -14.92 4.45
CA ASP A 50 -8.53 -14.93 3.58
C ASP A 50 -8.59 -16.24 2.78
N ALA A 51 -7.46 -16.68 2.22
CA ALA A 51 -7.38 -17.91 1.44
C ALA A 51 -7.72 -19.15 2.28
N LEU A 52 -7.25 -19.20 3.53
CA LEU A 52 -7.60 -20.26 4.49
C LEU A 52 -9.07 -20.16 4.92
N ALA A 53 -9.61 -18.96 5.10
CA ALA A 53 -11.02 -18.77 5.43
C ALA A 53 -11.96 -19.18 4.28
N ASP A 54 -11.60 -18.86 3.03
CA ASP A 54 -12.31 -19.31 1.83
C ASP A 54 -12.27 -20.83 1.70
N LEU A 55 -11.09 -21.43 1.89
CA LEU A 55 -10.94 -22.89 1.88
C LEU A 55 -11.78 -23.55 2.97
N SER A 56 -11.70 -23.05 4.22
CA SER A 56 -12.48 -23.55 5.36
C SER A 56 -13.98 -23.53 5.09
N ARG A 57 -14.49 -22.47 4.44
CA ARG A 57 -15.90 -22.38 4.02
C ARG A 57 -16.24 -23.41 2.94
N GLN A 58 -15.37 -23.59 1.94
CA GLN A 58 -15.58 -24.58 0.87
C GLN A 58 -15.62 -26.01 1.40
N VAL A 59 -14.76 -26.36 2.35
CA VAL A 59 -14.69 -27.72 2.91
C VAL A 59 -15.64 -27.93 4.09
N GLY A 60 -16.39 -26.91 4.52
CA GLY A 60 -17.37 -27.02 5.60
C GLY A 60 -16.73 -27.29 6.97
N LEU A 61 -15.49 -26.84 7.19
CA LEU A 61 -14.82 -26.98 8.48
C LEU A 61 -15.57 -26.19 9.56
N THR A 62 -16.15 -26.91 10.51
CA THR A 62 -16.81 -26.37 11.72
C THR A 62 -15.98 -26.74 12.95
N ASN A 63 -16.03 -25.92 13.99
CA ASN A 63 -15.31 -26.14 15.26
C ASN A 63 -16.14 -26.98 16.26
N GLU A 64 -16.90 -27.97 15.77
CA GLU A 64 -17.62 -28.91 16.66
C GLU A 64 -16.68 -29.96 17.27
#